data_AF-A0A7J7H7J6-F1
#
_entry.id   AF-A0A7J7H7J6-F1
#
_cell.length_a   1.000
_cell.length_b   1.000
_cell.length_c   1.000
_cell.angle_alpha   90.00
_cell.angle_beta   90.00
_cell.angle_gamma   90.00
#
_symmetry.space_group_name_H-M   'P 1'
#
loop_
_entity.id
_entity.type
_entity.pdbx_description
1 polymer ?
#
loop_
_entity_poly.entity_id
_entity_poly.type
_entity_poly.pdbx_seq_one_letter_code
_entity_poly.pdbx_strand_id
1 'polypeptide(L)'
;MLEMSKILSTTSEWHQNQLQHLTKFPCLFLLAIFASTQAYNYQFIETNMTLYFHDYYDGPNATMVALTGIPGKAWIFNNFGTTYVADARITQKPDKNLLDNLHCI
;
A
#
# COMPACT_ATOMS: atom_id res chain seq x y z
N MET A 1 23.57 12.67 70.99
CA MET A 1 24.31 13.09 69.78
C MET A 1 24.37 11.99 68.71
N LEU A 2 24.56 10.70 69.05
CA LEU A 2 24.57 9.58 68.09
C LEU A 2 23.24 9.28 67.37
N GLU A 3 22.10 9.55 67.99
CA GLU A 3 20.79 9.25 67.38
C GLU A 3 20.44 10.20 66.22
N MET A 4 20.88 11.46 66.31
CA MET A 4 20.61 12.45 65.26
C MET A 4 21.43 12.18 64.00
N SER A 5 22.66 11.68 64.11
CA SER A 5 23.48 11.36 62.94
C SER A 5 22.93 10.15 62.16
N LYS A 6 22.38 9.15 62.85
CA LYS A 6 21.70 8.00 62.21
C LYS A 6 20.47 8.44 61.43
N ILE A 7 19.61 9.28 62.02
CA ILE A 7 18.40 9.76 61.34
C ILE A 7 18.74 10.58 60.08
N LEU A 8 19.82 11.37 60.13
CA LEU A 8 20.28 12.15 58.98
C LEU A 8 20.86 11.25 57.86
N SER A 9 21.59 10.18 58.20
CA SER A 9 22.11 9.26 57.18
C SER A 9 20.99 8.46 56.51
N THR A 10 20.00 7.96 57.27
CA THR A 10 18.89 7.22 56.67
C THR A 10 18.05 8.13 55.77
N THR A 11 17.73 9.35 56.19
CA THR A 11 16.93 10.28 55.37
C THR A 11 17.64 10.67 54.07
N SER A 12 18.97 10.81 54.08
CA SER A 12 19.81 11.02 52.89
C SER A 12 19.71 9.83 51.90
N GLU A 13 19.86 8.61 52.40
CA GLU A 13 19.79 7.39 51.58
C GLU A 13 18.39 7.16 50.99
N TRP A 14 17.33 7.41 51.78
CA TRP A 14 15.95 7.35 51.30
C TRP A 14 15.71 8.34 50.15
N HIS A 15 16.18 9.58 50.27
CA HIS A 15 16.05 10.58 49.20
C HIS A 15 16.83 10.19 47.94
N GLN A 16 18.05 9.66 48.07
CA GLN A 16 18.85 9.23 46.93
C GLN A 16 18.22 8.05 46.18
N ASN A 17 17.69 7.04 46.89
CA ASN A 17 17.04 5.89 46.27
C ASN A 17 15.73 6.29 45.55
N GLN A 18 14.94 7.20 46.15
CA GLN A 18 13.74 7.75 45.51
C GLN A 18 14.06 8.52 44.22
N LEU A 19 15.13 9.32 44.21
CA LEU A 19 15.60 10.06 43.03
C LEU A 19 16.11 9.12 41.91
N GLN A 20 16.75 8.00 42.26
CA GLN A 20 17.20 7.00 41.27
C GLN A 20 16.04 6.24 40.62
N HIS A 21 14.95 5.99 41.35
CA HIS A 21 13.77 5.35 40.79
C HIS A 21 13.03 6.34 39.86
N LEU A 22 12.84 7.59 40.31
CA LEU A 22 12.14 8.64 39.57
C LEU A 22 12.84 9.07 38.26
N THR A 23 14.15 8.88 38.14
CA THR A 23 14.92 9.26 36.93
C THR A 23 15.02 8.15 35.88
N LYS A 24 14.89 6.88 36.27
CA LYS A 24 15.00 5.73 35.35
C LYS A 24 13.74 5.47 34.54
N PHE A 25 12.55 5.62 35.15
CA PHE A 25 11.27 5.45 34.45
C PHE A 25 11.06 6.43 33.28
N PRO A 26 11.25 7.75 33.42
CA PRO A 26 10.99 8.69 32.33
C PRO A 26 11.94 8.47 31.13
N CYS A 27 13.20 8.10 31.37
CA CYS A 27 14.14 7.80 30.28
C CYS A 27 13.71 6.58 29.45
N LEU A 28 13.21 5.52 30.10
CA LEU A 28 12.67 4.34 29.41
C LEU A 28 11.43 4.67 28.57
N PHE A 29 10.54 5.52 29.08
CA PHE A 29 9.38 6.00 28.32
C PHE A 29 9.79 6.86 27.11
N LEU A 30 10.77 7.75 27.26
CA LEU A 30 11.28 8.56 26.14
C LEU A 30 11.95 7.71 25.05
N LEU A 31 12.71 6.68 25.43
CA LEU A 31 13.31 5.73 24.49
C LEU A 31 12.25 4.92 23.72
N ALA A 32 11.17 4.51 24.38
CA ALA A 32 10.07 3.80 23.72
C ALA A 32 9.33 4.70 22.71
N ILE A 33 9.14 5.98 23.02
CA ILE A 33 8.56 6.96 22.09
C ILE A 33 9.49 7.16 20.88
N PHE A 34 10.80 7.32 21.10
CA PHE A 34 11.77 7.52 20.02
C PHE A 34 11.92 6.27 19.12
N ALA A 35 11.83 5.07 19.70
CA ALA A 35 11.85 3.81 18.95
C ALA A 35 10.56 3.55 18.16
N SER A 36 9.44 4.15 18.56
CA SER A 36 8.14 4.01 17.89
C SER A 36 7.85 5.10 16.84
N THR A 37 8.67 6.16 16.75
CA THR A 37 8.60 7.14 15.66
C THR A 37 9.28 6.63 14.39
N GLN A 38 8.78 5.52 13.83
CA GLN A 38 8.97 5.21 12.41
C GLN A 38 7.60 5.14 11.77
N ALA A 39 7.01 6.31 11.55
CA ALA A 39 5.90 6.43 10.63
C ALA A 39 6.46 6.25 9.22
N TYR A 40 6.08 5.16 8.55
CA TYR A 40 6.31 5.02 7.12
C TYR A 40 5.63 6.20 6.42
N ASN A 41 6.41 7.17 5.96
CA ASN A 41 5.93 8.21 5.05
C ASN A 41 5.71 7.54 3.69
N TYR A 42 4.60 6.85 3.52
CA TYR A 42 4.08 6.56 2.20
C TYR A 42 3.66 7.90 1.58
N GLN A 43 4.60 8.55 0.91
CA GLN A 43 4.30 9.69 0.07
C GLN A 43 3.45 9.17 -1.09
N PHE A 44 2.16 9.51 -1.09
CA PHE A 44 1.27 9.17 -2.18
C PHE A 44 1.77 9.88 -3.44
N ILE A 45 2.23 9.11 -4.43
CA ILE A 45 2.63 9.63 -5.73
C ILE A 45 1.41 9.59 -6.62
N GLU A 46 0.83 10.75 -6.90
CA GLU A 46 -0.22 10.89 -7.90
C GLU A 46 0.40 11.03 -9.29
N THR A 47 -0.08 10.24 -10.26
CA THR A 47 0.32 10.35 -11.67
C THR A 47 -0.92 10.50 -12.54
N ASN A 48 -0.97 11.58 -13.31
CA ASN A 48 -2.02 11.80 -14.30
C ASN A 48 -1.59 11.21 -15.65
N MET A 49 -2.38 10.28 -16.20
CA MET A 49 -2.12 9.63 -17.48
C MET A 49 -3.35 9.69 -18.38
N THR A 50 -3.15 10.05 -19.64
CA THR A 50 -4.14 9.92 -20.72
C THR A 50 -3.65 8.86 -21.69
N LEU A 51 -4.44 7.79 -21.85
CA LEU A 51 -4.10 6.61 -22.65
C LEU A 51 -5.29 6.24 -23.55
N TYR A 52 -5.01 5.55 -24.66
CA TYR A 52 -6.02 5.06 -25.59
C TYR A 52 -5.93 3.54 -25.68
N PHE A 53 -7.04 2.85 -25.37
CA PHE A 53 -7.18 1.40 -25.46
C PHE A 53 -7.85 1.03 -26.78
N HIS A 54 -7.37 -0.04 -27.42
CA HIS A 54 -7.83 -0.48 -28.74
C HIS A 54 -8.47 -1.87 -28.67
N ASP A 55 -9.77 -1.88 -28.38
CA ASP A 55 -10.58 -3.08 -28.23
C ASP A 55 -11.35 -3.39 -29.52
N TYR A 56 -11.02 -4.51 -30.14
CA TYR A 56 -11.68 -5.02 -31.35
C TYR A 56 -12.35 -6.34 -31.03
N TYR A 57 -13.67 -6.33 -31.02
CA TYR A 57 -14.48 -7.48 -30.64
C TYR A 57 -14.54 -8.59 -31.70
N ASP A 58 -14.47 -8.22 -32.99
CA ASP A 58 -14.66 -9.13 -34.11
C ASP A 58 -13.80 -8.70 -35.31
N GLY A 59 -13.67 -9.58 -36.29
CA GLY A 59 -12.84 -9.44 -37.47
C GLY A 59 -11.50 -10.18 -37.35
N PRO A 60 -10.71 -10.23 -38.45
CA PRO A 60 -9.45 -10.98 -38.50
C PRO A 60 -8.39 -10.48 -37.51
N ASN A 61 -8.59 -9.28 -36.96
CA ASN A 61 -7.69 -8.60 -36.04
C ASN A 61 -8.37 -8.32 -34.69
N ALA A 62 -9.35 -9.15 -34.30
CA ALA A 62 -9.99 -9.05 -32.99
C ALA A 62 -8.93 -9.15 -31.88
N THR A 63 -8.98 -8.23 -30.93
CA THR A 63 -8.08 -8.19 -29.78
C THR A 63 -8.70 -8.86 -28.56
N MET A 64 -9.92 -9.38 -28.67
CA MET A 64 -10.59 -10.09 -27.58
C MET A 64 -11.30 -11.34 -28.04
N VAL A 65 -11.35 -12.33 -27.14
CA VAL A 65 -12.03 -13.60 -27.35
C VAL A 65 -12.90 -13.92 -26.15
N ALA A 66 -14.15 -14.32 -26.39
CA ALA A 66 -15.04 -14.79 -25.34
C ALA A 66 -14.55 -16.14 -24.80
N LEU A 67 -14.28 -16.21 -23.49
CA LEU A 67 -13.88 -17.46 -22.84
C LEU A 67 -15.06 -18.28 -22.35
N THR A 68 -16.05 -17.61 -21.76
CA THR A 68 -17.19 -18.28 -21.13
C THR A 68 -18.35 -17.32 -20.96
N GLY A 69 -19.54 -17.87 -20.75
CA GLY A 69 -20.75 -17.15 -20.45
C GLY A 69 -21.82 -18.10 -19.92
N ILE A 70 -23.04 -17.58 -19.75
CA ILE A 70 -24.15 -18.40 -19.25
C ILE A 70 -24.46 -19.51 -20.28
N PRO A 71 -24.47 -20.80 -19.87
CA PRO A 71 -24.82 -21.89 -20.78
C PRO A 71 -26.18 -21.68 -21.45
N GLY A 72 -26.26 -21.95 -22.75
CA GLY A 72 -27.47 -21.75 -23.54
C GLY A 72 -27.75 -20.29 -23.95
N LYS A 73 -26.88 -19.33 -23.59
CA LYS A 73 -26.89 -17.98 -24.15
C LYS A 73 -25.72 -17.77 -25.11
N ALA A 74 -25.89 -16.88 -26.07
CA ALA A 74 -24.78 -16.45 -26.92
C ALA A 74 -23.71 -15.74 -26.07
N TRP A 75 -22.44 -16.05 -26.28
CA TRP A 75 -21.33 -15.39 -25.59
C TRP A 75 -20.91 -14.19 -26.42
N ILE A 76 -21.64 -13.09 -26.24
CA ILE A 76 -21.48 -11.84 -27.01
C ILE A 76 -21.46 -10.62 -26.08
N PHE A 77 -20.90 -9.51 -26.55
CA PHE A 77 -20.52 -8.36 -25.70
C PHE A 77 -21.67 -7.80 -24.86
N ASN A 78 -22.90 -7.84 -25.38
CA ASN A 78 -24.10 -7.32 -24.71
C ASN A 78 -24.79 -8.33 -23.78
N ASN A 79 -24.29 -9.57 -23.66
CA ASN A 79 -24.88 -10.59 -22.82
C ASN A 79 -24.22 -10.65 -21.45
N PHE A 80 -25.04 -10.44 -20.41
CA PHE A 80 -24.61 -10.52 -19.02
C PHE A 80 -23.92 -11.86 -18.71
N GLY A 81 -22.79 -11.77 -17.99
CA GLY A 81 -22.00 -12.92 -17.58
C GLY A 81 -21.03 -13.44 -18.64
N THR A 82 -21.00 -12.85 -19.84
CA THR A 82 -19.96 -13.18 -20.82
C THR A 82 -18.62 -12.60 -20.37
N THR A 83 -17.60 -13.45 -20.30
CA THR A 83 -16.24 -13.11 -19.89
C THR A 83 -15.31 -13.18 -21.09
N TYR A 84 -14.44 -12.17 -21.21
CA TYR A 84 -13.48 -12.04 -22.30
C TYR A 84 -12.04 -12.08 -21.78
N VAL A 85 -11.14 -12.55 -22.63
CA VAL A 85 -9.72 -12.21 -22.56
C VAL A 85 -9.43 -11.22 -23.66
N ALA A 86 -8.70 -10.15 -23.33
CA ALA A 86 -8.28 -9.12 -24.25
C ALA A 86 -6.76 -9.00 -24.27
N ASP A 87 -6.19 -8.91 -25.47
CA ASP A 87 -4.84 -8.49 -25.77
C ASP A 87 -4.90 -7.18 -26.58
N ALA A 88 -5.24 -6.10 -25.87
CA ALA A 88 -5.48 -4.80 -26.47
C ALA A 88 -4.25 -3.90 -26.40
N ARG A 89 -4.01 -3.16 -27.47
CA ARG A 89 -2.94 -2.15 -27.51
C ARG A 89 -3.31 -0.94 -26.68
N ILE A 90 -2.29 -0.36 -26.05
CA ILE A 90 -2.39 0.93 -25.34
C ILE A 90 -1.44 1.91 -26.02
N THR A 91 -1.96 3.07 -26.44
CA THR A 91 -1.16 4.11 -27.12
C THR A 91 -1.33 5.48 -26.48
N GLN A 92 -0.37 6.39 -26.74
CA GLN A 92 -0.40 7.77 -26.24
C GLN A 92 -1.37 8.68 -27.02
N LYS A 93 -1.73 8.28 -28.25
CA LYS A 93 -2.62 9.03 -29.15
C LYS A 93 -3.68 8.08 -29.71
N PRO A 94 -4.86 8.58 -30.12
CA PRO A 94 -5.78 7.77 -30.90
C PRO A 94 -5.09 7.41 -32.21
N ASP A 95 -4.79 6.13 -32.39
CA ASP A 95 -4.25 5.60 -33.64
C ASP A 95 -5.42 5.16 -34.52
N LYS A 96 -5.38 5.53 -35.79
CA LYS A 96 -6.40 5.16 -36.80
C LYS A 96 -5.92 4.03 -37.70
N ASN A 97 -4.63 3.69 -37.69
CA ASN A 97 -3.99 2.71 -38.56
C ASN A 97 -3.42 1.53 -37.76
N LEU A 98 -4.26 0.94 -36.89
CA LEU A 98 -3.87 -0.12 -35.97
C LEU A 98 -3.70 -1.50 -36.63
N LEU A 99 -4.09 -1.62 -37.90
CA LEU A 99 -4.15 -2.88 -38.66
C LEU A 99 -2.78 -3.39 -39.15
N ASP A 100 -1.75 -2.54 -39.15
CA ASP A 100 -0.49 -2.86 -39.87
C ASP A 100 0.56 -3.59 -39.02
N ASN A 101 0.32 -3.79 -37.72
CA ASN A 101 1.36 -4.34 -36.83
C ASN A 101 0.91 -5.48 -35.92
N LEU A 102 -0.33 -5.98 -36.02
CA LEU A 102 -0.81 -7.08 -35.17
C LEU A 102 -0.12 -8.38 -35.55
N HIS A 103 1.08 -8.58 -35.00
CA HIS A 103 1.70 -9.89 -34.93
C HIS A 103 0.88 -10.74 -33.98
N CYS A 104 0.05 -11.60 -34.57
CA CYS A 104 -0.61 -12.72 -33.93
C CYS A 104 0.41 -13.51 -33.09
N ILE A 105 0.10 -13.78 -31.82
CA ILE A 105 0.68 -14.89 -31.06
C ILE A 105 -0.25 -16.09 -31.27
#